data_AF-A0A6B2XR50-F1
#
_entry.id   AF-A0A6B2XR50-F1
#
_cell.length_a   1.000
_cell.length_b   1.000
_cell.length_c   1.000
_cell.angle_alpha   90.00
_cell.angle_beta   90.00
_cell.angle_gamma   90.00
#
_symmetry.space_group_name_H-M   'P 1'
#
loop_
_entity.id
_entity.type
_entity.pdbx_description
1 polymer ?
#
loop_
_entity_poly.entity_id
_entity_poly.type
_entity_poly.pdbx_seq_one_letter_code
_entity_poly.pdbx_strand_id
1 'polypeptide(L)'
;MLLDTASLYFRAFFGVPDSIKAPDGTPVNAVRGLLDMIATLVADRRPTRLVACWDVDWRPAFRVEAIPSYKAHRVAEKVPGTTGVEEVPEKLVAQVPVIVDVLAALG
;
A
#
# COMPACT_ATOMS: atom_id res chain seq x y z
N MET A 1 -12.28 -5.24 12.05
CA MET A 1 -11.15 -5.78 11.28
C MET A 1 -10.26 -4.61 10.91
N LEU A 2 -8.96 -4.68 11.22
CA LEU A 2 -7.99 -3.65 10.88
C LEU A 2 -7.05 -4.23 9.83
N LEU A 3 -6.92 -3.57 8.70
CA LEU A 3 -6.09 -4.01 7.59
C LEU A 3 -4.81 -3.21 7.58
N ASP A 4 -3.67 -3.88 7.60
CA ASP A 4 -2.41 -3.26 7.19
C ASP A 4 -2.44 -3.12 5.66
N THR A 5 -2.97 -1.98 5.19
CA THR A 5 -3.27 -1.77 3.78
C THR A 5 -2.00 -1.79 2.93
N ALA A 6 -0.89 -1.26 3.45
CA ALA A 6 0.41 -1.31 2.79
C ALA A 6 0.86 -2.75 2.55
N SER A 7 0.88 -3.56 3.62
CA SER A 7 1.21 -4.97 3.51
C SER A 7 0.34 -5.69 2.47
N LEU A 8 -0.97 -5.42 2.44
CA LEU A 8 -1.89 -6.05 1.51
C LEU A 8 -1.67 -5.62 0.05
N TYR A 9 -1.53 -4.34 -0.26
CA TYR A 9 -1.32 -3.94 -1.66
C TYR A 9 0.06 -4.36 -2.18
N PHE A 10 1.10 -4.43 -1.34
CA PHE A 10 2.40 -4.96 -1.74
C PHE A 10 2.30 -6.46 -2.05
N ARG A 11 1.57 -7.22 -1.22
CA ARG A 11 1.29 -8.65 -1.48
C ARG A 11 0.51 -8.84 -2.78
N ALA A 12 -0.49 -7.99 -3.04
CA ALA A 12 -1.25 -8.02 -4.29
C ALA A 12 -0.34 -7.72 -5.50
N PHE A 13 0.50 -6.68 -5.40
CA PHE A 13 1.42 -6.28 -6.45
C PHE A 13 2.36 -7.41 -6.88
N PHE A 14 2.94 -8.15 -5.92
CA PHE A 14 3.85 -9.26 -6.23
C PHE A 14 3.13 -10.60 -6.47
N GLY A 15 1.89 -10.76 -6.00
CA GLY A 15 1.13 -12.01 -6.10
C GLY A 15 0.20 -12.10 -7.30
N VAL A 16 -0.17 -10.96 -7.91
CA VAL A 16 -1.09 -10.90 -9.05
C VAL A 16 -0.32 -10.44 -10.30
N PRO A 17 -0.47 -11.11 -11.45
CA PRO A 17 0.19 -10.72 -12.70
C PRO A 17 -0.13 -9.28 -13.13
N ASP A 18 0.88 -8.53 -13.59
CA ASP A 18 0.75 -7.15 -14.08
C ASP A 18 0.16 -7.07 -15.51
N SER A 19 -0.26 -8.21 -16.07
CA SER A 19 -1.07 -8.28 -17.28
C SER A 19 -2.51 -7.80 -17.05
N ILE A 20 -2.95 -7.69 -15.78
CA ILE A 20 -4.21 -7.06 -15.42
C ILE A 20 -4.05 -5.53 -15.52
N LYS A 21 -4.71 -4.94 -16.53
CA LYS A 21 -4.56 -3.54 -16.90
C LYS A 21 -5.91 -2.82 -16.94
N ALA A 22 -5.90 -1.53 -16.63
CA ALA A 22 -6.99 -0.61 -16.90
C ALA A 22 -7.12 -0.34 -18.42
N PRO A 23 -8.23 0.28 -18.88
CA PRO A 23 -8.45 0.58 -20.30
C PRO A 23 -7.36 1.46 -20.94
N ASP A 24 -6.69 2.29 -20.15
CA ASP A 24 -5.56 3.13 -20.57
C ASP A 24 -4.23 2.36 -20.66
N GLY A 25 -4.21 1.07 -20.30
CA GLY A 25 -3.03 0.21 -20.30
C GLY A 25 -2.23 0.20 -18.99
N THR A 26 -2.60 1.01 -18.00
CA THR A 26 -1.93 1.06 -16.69
C THR A 26 -2.15 -0.25 -15.93
N PRO A 27 -1.11 -0.92 -15.40
CA PRO A 27 -1.28 -2.08 -14.54
C PRO A 27 -2.12 -1.74 -13.29
N VAL A 28 -3.08 -2.59 -12.95
CA VAL A 28 -3.99 -2.43 -11.78
C VAL A 28 -4.06 -3.71 -10.93
N ASN A 29 -3.01 -4.54 -11.01
CA ASN A 29 -2.91 -5.83 -10.33
C ASN A 29 -2.92 -5.70 -8.79
N ALA A 30 -2.30 -4.66 -8.24
CA ALA A 30 -2.31 -4.38 -6.81
C ALA A 30 -3.70 -3.93 -6.34
N VAL A 31 -4.39 -3.07 -7.13
CA VAL A 31 -5.76 -2.63 -6.87
C VAL A 31 -6.70 -3.84 -6.83
N ARG A 32 -6.69 -4.65 -7.89
CA ARG A 32 -7.51 -5.86 -7.98
C ARG A 32 -7.25 -6.81 -6.82
N GLY A 33 -5.99 -7.17 -6.58
CA GLY A 33 -5.65 -8.13 -5.54
C GLY A 33 -5.99 -7.65 -4.13
N LEU A 34 -5.85 -6.35 -3.84
CA LEU A 34 -6.29 -5.77 -2.57
C LEU A 34 -7.79 -5.93 -2.38
N LEU A 35 -8.61 -5.56 -3.37
CA LEU A 35 -10.06 -5.66 -3.30
C LEU A 35 -10.53 -7.11 -3.20
N ASP A 36 -9.90 -8.03 -3.94
CA ASP A 36 -10.19 -9.47 -3.86
C ASP A 36 -9.87 -10.02 -2.45
N MET A 37 -8.75 -9.60 -1.85
CA MET A 37 -8.41 -9.96 -0.46
C MET A 37 -9.39 -9.38 0.55
N ILE A 38 -9.82 -8.13 0.39
CA ILE A 38 -10.83 -7.50 1.25
C ILE A 38 -12.15 -8.27 1.14
N ALA A 39 -12.62 -8.55 -0.08
CA ALA A 39 -13.87 -9.28 -0.30
C ALA A 39 -13.83 -10.69 0.33
N THR A 40 -12.71 -11.40 0.16
CA THR A 40 -12.48 -12.71 0.80
C THR A 40 -12.55 -12.60 2.33
N LEU A 41 -11.81 -11.65 2.92
CA LEU A 41 -11.79 -11.45 4.37
C LEU A 41 -13.17 -11.07 4.93
N VAL A 42 -13.94 -10.25 4.20
CA VAL A 42 -15.30 -9.87 4.58
C VAL A 42 -16.25 -11.07 4.53
N ALA A 43 -16.20 -11.87 3.46
CA ALA A 43 -17.03 -13.08 3.33
C ALA A 43 -16.74 -14.10 4.44
N ASP A 44 -15.45 -14.33 4.72
CA ASP A 44 -15.00 -15.37 5.67
C ASP A 44 -15.20 -14.96 7.13
N ARG A 45 -14.88 -13.70 7.47
CA ARG A 45 -14.84 -13.24 8.87
C ARG A 45 -16.06 -12.44 9.28
N ARG A 46 -16.88 -12.01 8.32
CA ARG A 46 -18.11 -11.23 8.53
C ARG A 46 -17.95 -10.10 9.56
N PRO A 47 -16.92 -9.23 9.42
CA PRO A 47 -16.70 -8.17 10.38
C PRO A 47 -17.83 -7.14 10.31
N THR A 48 -18.28 -6.64 11.46
CA THR A 48 -19.24 -5.53 11.51
C THR A 48 -18.60 -4.16 11.26
N ARG A 49 -17.26 -4.07 11.37
CA ARG A 49 -16.46 -2.87 11.12
C ARG A 49 -15.15 -3.24 10.45
N LEU A 50 -14.74 -2.45 9.48
CA LEU A 50 -13.47 -2.61 8.75
C LEU A 50 -12.76 -1.25 8.68
N VAL A 51 -11.43 -1.27 8.80
CA VAL A 51 -10.59 -0.06 8.66
C VAL A 51 -9.38 -0.43 7.82
N ALA A 52 -9.13 0.35 6.76
CA ALA A 52 -7.88 0.36 6.03
C ALA A 52 -6.87 1.26 6.78
N CYS A 53 -5.90 0.66 7.46
CA CYS A 53 -4.88 1.42 8.17
C CYS A 53 -3.81 1.90 7.18
N TRP A 54 -3.46 3.18 7.26
CA TRP A 54 -2.56 3.84 6.31
C TRP A 54 -1.28 4.32 6.98
N ASP A 55 -0.14 4.15 6.29
CA ASP A 55 1.15 4.71 6.70
C ASP A 55 1.27 6.13 6.13
N VAL A 56 0.83 7.14 6.89
CA VAL A 56 1.05 8.55 6.53
C VAL A 56 2.54 8.91 6.60
N ASP A 57 3.25 8.30 7.54
CA ASP A 57 4.71 8.34 7.65
C ASP A 57 5.24 6.91 7.84
N TRP A 58 5.66 6.29 6.74
CA TRP A 58 6.16 4.92 6.70
C TRP A 58 7.47 4.72 7.49
N ARG A 59 8.22 5.81 7.73
CA ARG A 59 9.54 5.80 8.39
C ARG A 59 9.65 6.99 9.34
N PRO A 60 8.94 7.02 10.47
CA PRO A 60 8.83 8.23 11.28
C PRO A 60 10.14 8.64 11.96
N ALA A 61 10.35 9.96 12.06
CA ALA A 61 11.60 10.58 12.55
C ALA A 61 12.04 10.04 13.91
N PHE A 62 11.13 9.95 14.90
CA PHE A 62 11.47 9.47 16.24
C PHE A 62 12.07 8.04 16.24
N ARG A 63 11.69 7.18 15.29
CA ARG A 63 12.27 5.83 15.16
C ARG A 63 13.67 5.88 14.56
N VAL A 64 13.91 6.77 13.60
CA VAL A 64 15.22 6.97 12.98
C VAL A 64 16.19 7.63 13.96
N GLU A 65 15.72 8.58 14.77
CA GLU A 65 16.50 9.22 15.84
C GLU A 65 16.95 8.20 16.90
N ALA A 66 16.05 7.32 17.32
CA ALA A 66 16.37 6.26 18.28
C ALA A 66 17.28 5.18 17.67
N ILE A 67 17.05 4.80 16.41
CA ILE A 67 17.77 3.73 15.72
C ILE A 67 18.07 4.19 14.28
N PRO A 68 19.27 4.76 14.01
CA PRO A 68 19.58 5.34 12.70
C PRO A 68 19.43 4.39 11.51
N SER A 69 19.66 3.09 11.71
CA SER A 69 19.56 2.06 10.68
C SER A 69 18.11 1.63 10.37
N TYR A 70 17.13 2.06 11.18
CA TYR A 70 15.74 1.66 11.01
C TYR A 70 15.23 1.97 9.60
N LYS A 71 14.86 0.92 8.86
CA LYS A 71 14.41 0.95 7.46
C LYS A 71 15.34 1.67 6.47
N ALA A 72 16.61 1.92 6.82
CA ALA A 72 17.53 2.70 5.98
C ALA A 72 17.76 2.05 4.60
N HIS A 73 17.71 0.71 4.53
CA HIS A 73 17.87 -0.06 3.29
C HIS A 73 16.66 0.00 2.34
N ARG A 74 15.56 0.66 2.71
CA ARG A 74 14.37 0.87 1.87
C ARG A 74 14.23 2.31 1.40
N VAL A 75 15.21 3.16 1.66
CA VAL A 75 15.16 4.58 1.27
C VAL A 75 15.77 4.72 -0.12
N ALA A 76 14.96 5.09 -1.10
CA ALA A 76 15.42 5.39 -2.46
C ALA A 76 16.11 6.75 -2.54
N GLU A 77 15.49 7.77 -1.93
CA GLU A 77 15.99 9.14 -1.97
C GLU A 77 15.86 9.82 -0.59
N LYS A 78 16.86 10.62 -0.22
CA LYS A 78 16.80 11.48 0.95
C LYS A 78 16.24 12.84 0.55
N VAL A 79 15.08 13.20 1.08
CA VAL A 79 14.46 14.52 0.85
C VAL A 79 14.62 15.38 2.11
N PRO A 80 15.13 16.63 2.00
CA PRO A 80 15.23 17.53 3.13
C PRO A 80 13.88 17.71 3.85
N GLY A 81 13.88 17.60 5.17
CA GLY A 81 12.67 17.74 5.98
C GLY A 81 11.81 16.47 6.09
N THR A 82 12.21 15.35 5.48
CA THR A 82 11.58 14.04 5.68
C THR A 82 12.63 13.00 6.10
N THR A 83 12.16 11.79 6.41
CA THR A 83 13.01 10.62 6.65
C THR A 83 13.33 9.84 5.38
N GLY A 84 13.00 10.40 4.21
CA GLY A 84 13.28 9.82 2.90
C GLY A 84 12.05 9.24 2.20
N VAL A 85 12.19 9.06 0.89
CA VAL A 85 11.21 8.43 0.01
C VAL A 85 11.48 6.94 0.01
N GLU A 86 10.42 6.15 0.17
CA GLU A 86 10.52 4.69 0.10
C GLU A 86 10.88 4.23 -1.31
N GLU A 87 11.73 3.22 -1.41
CA GLU A 87 11.93 2.47 -2.65
C GLU A 87 10.71 1.61 -2.94
N VAL A 88 9.92 2.05 -3.92
CA VAL A 88 8.69 1.39 -4.36
C VAL A 88 8.75 1.23 -5.88
N PRO A 89 8.40 0.05 -6.44
CA PRO A 89 8.33 -0.13 -7.89
C PRO A 89 7.41 0.91 -8.54
N GLU A 90 7.84 1.53 -9.65
CA GLU A 90 7.08 2.60 -10.33
C GLU A 90 5.63 2.19 -10.68
N LYS A 91 5.46 0.94 -11.13
CA LYS A 91 4.14 0.36 -11.43
C LYS A 91 3.21 0.29 -10.22
N LEU A 92 3.76 0.17 -9.01
CA LEU A 92 2.99 0.20 -7.77
C LEU A 92 2.71 1.65 -7.35
N VAL A 93 3.68 2.55 -7.48
CA VAL A 93 3.48 3.99 -7.20
C VAL A 93 2.29 4.53 -7.99
N ALA A 94 2.15 4.16 -9.27
CA ALA A 94 1.02 4.55 -10.11
C ALA A 94 -0.34 4.02 -9.62
N GLN A 95 -0.37 2.91 -8.87
CA GLN A 95 -1.58 2.27 -8.39
C GLN A 95 -2.05 2.77 -7.01
N VAL A 96 -1.14 3.32 -6.18
CA VAL A 96 -1.48 3.77 -4.82
C VAL A 96 -2.59 4.85 -4.82
N PRO A 97 -2.59 5.87 -5.70
CA PRO A 97 -3.69 6.84 -5.76
C PRO A 97 -5.04 6.18 -6.08
N VAL A 98 -5.06 5.21 -7.01
CA VAL A 98 -6.28 4.47 -7.35
C VAL A 98 -6.79 3.64 -6.16
N ILE A 99 -5.89 3.06 -5.37
CA ILE A 99 -6.25 2.36 -4.13
C ILE A 99 -6.92 3.33 -3.15
N VAL A 100 -6.35 4.51 -2.95
CA VAL A 100 -6.93 5.54 -2.06
C VAL A 100 -8.31 5.93 -2.54
N ASP A 101 -8.46 6.24 -3.84
CA ASP A 101 -9.73 6.68 -4.42
C ASP A 101 -10.82 5.61 -4.31
N VAL A 102 -10.49 4.35 -4.58
CA VAL A 102 -11.46 3.24 -4.47
C VAL A 102 -11.84 2.98 -3.02
N LEU A 103 -10.89 2.97 -2.10
CA LEU A 103 -11.20 2.81 -0.67
C LEU A 103 -12.07 3.96 -0.17
N ALA A 104 -11.76 5.20 -0.54
CA ALA A 104 -12.58 6.36 -0.18
C ALA A 104 -14.00 6.29 -0.78
N ALA A 105 -14.15 5.78 -2.01
CA ALA A 105 -15.46 5.60 -2.65
C ALA A 105 -16.32 4.52 -1.97
N LEU A 106 -15.70 3.54 -1.29
CA LEU A 106 -16.40 2.52 -0.51
C LEU A 106 -16.86 3.01 0.88
N GLY A 107 -16.34 4.15 1.34
CA GLY A 107 -16.61 4.75 2.66
C GLY A 107 -15.52 4.47 3.70
#